data_AF-X0Z3Q0-F1
#
_entry.id   AF-X0Z3Q0-F1
#
_cell.length_a   1.000
_cell.length_b   1.000
_cell.length_c   1.000
_cell.angle_alpha   90.00
_cell.angle_beta   90.00
_cell.angle_gamma   90.00
#
_symmetry.space_group_name_H-M   'P 1'
#
loop_
_entity.id
_entity.type
_entity.pdbx_description
1 polymer ?
#
loop_
_entity_poly.entity_id
_entity_poly.type
_entity_poly.pdbx_seq_one_letter_code
_entity_poly.pdbx_strand_id
1 'polypeptide(L)'
;MATLNASQGFIIQGDQGDTGQSPEDRGDNAGASVSSAGDVNGDGFDDLIVGAPWGDDGGSYAGEAYVVFGSGTGFGTLDPATGRQVIDLATLAPSQGFIIQGDDGGEREPQFGFPGELTGLSVSSAGDINGDGFDDMIVGAPFGDIYDRPKFDVDNDGDLDGFYAGVTYVVFGSGTGFGALDPTTGRQVLDMATLEANQGFILIGDPTGAGSAGAGIGGRAGRSV
;
A
#
# COMPACT_ATOMS: atom_id res chain seq x y z
N MET A 1 21.88 -16.87 20.67
CA MET A 1 21.37 -16.69 19.28
C MET A 1 22.44 -15.91 18.54
N ALA A 2 22.93 -16.39 17.39
CA ALA A 2 23.91 -15.65 16.60
C ALA A 2 23.23 -14.43 15.99
N THR A 3 23.85 -13.26 16.12
CA THR A 3 23.41 -12.01 15.49
C THR A 3 23.55 -12.13 13.98
N LEU A 4 22.49 -11.79 13.23
CA LEU A 4 22.57 -11.60 11.78
C LEU A 4 23.64 -10.56 11.47
N ASN A 5 24.69 -10.97 10.78
CA ASN A 5 25.66 -10.04 10.20
C ASN A 5 25.26 -9.67 8.77
N ALA A 6 25.92 -8.66 8.20
CA ALA A 6 25.58 -8.12 6.88
C ALA A 6 25.63 -9.14 5.72
N SER A 7 26.36 -10.25 5.85
CA SER A 7 26.37 -11.31 4.83
C SER A 7 25.32 -12.39 5.06
N GLN A 8 24.64 -12.36 6.21
CA GLN A 8 23.58 -13.32 6.57
C GLN A 8 22.18 -12.76 6.35
N GLY A 9 22.01 -11.43 6.33
CA GLY A 9 20.74 -10.78 6.04
C GLY A 9 20.67 -9.35 6.57
N PHE A 10 19.46 -8.80 6.50
CA PHE A 10 19.11 -7.47 6.97
C PHE A 10 17.74 -7.52 7.67
N ILE A 11 17.38 -6.42 8.30
CA ILE A 11 16.07 -6.19 8.91
C ILE A 11 15.36 -5.11 8.10
N ILE A 12 14.06 -5.31 7.87
CA ILE A 12 13.16 -4.22 7.49
C ILE A 12 12.46 -3.79 8.78
N GLN A 13 12.69 -2.55 9.18
CA GLN A 13 12.11 -1.95 10.36
C GLN A 13 10.93 -1.10 9.92
N GLY A 14 9.75 -1.37 10.50
CA GLY A 14 8.55 -0.57 10.26
C GLY A 14 8.73 0.89 10.63
N ASP A 15 7.97 1.74 9.97
CA ASP A 15 7.76 3.11 10.41
C ASP A 15 7.10 3.11 11.81
N GLN A 16 7.38 4.15 12.59
CA GLN A 16 6.73 4.37 13.87
C GLN A 16 5.71 5.49 13.70
N GLY A 17 4.59 5.15 13.06
CA GLY A 17 3.34 5.89 13.21
C GLY A 17 2.86 5.83 14.66
N ASP A 18 2.82 7.01 15.29
CA ASP A 18 2.24 7.38 16.57
C ASP A 18 3.15 7.42 17.83
N THR A 19 3.28 8.64 18.37
CA THR A 19 4.00 8.99 19.60
C THR A 19 3.08 9.22 20.81
N GLY A 20 1.84 8.75 20.77
CA GLY A 20 1.18 8.27 21.98
C GLY A 20 -0.21 8.81 22.26
N GLN A 21 -1.20 8.00 21.90
CA GLN A 21 -2.58 8.14 22.37
C GLN A 21 -3.18 6.84 22.95
N SER A 22 -2.57 5.65 22.92
CA SER A 22 -3.08 4.48 23.67
C SER A 22 -2.17 3.23 23.59
N PRO A 23 -2.32 2.23 24.48
CA PRO A 23 -1.76 0.88 24.29
C PRO A 23 -2.33 0.11 23.08
N GLU A 24 -3.36 0.65 22.42
CA GLU A 24 -3.91 0.13 21.17
C GLU A 24 -3.33 0.80 19.91
N ASP A 25 -2.46 1.81 20.06
CA ASP A 25 -1.62 2.38 18.98
C ASP A 25 -0.47 1.42 18.66
N ARG A 26 -0.87 0.26 18.12
CA ARG A 26 0.05 -0.66 17.48
C ARG A 26 0.49 0.04 16.21
N GLY A 27 1.65 0.71 16.25
CA GLY A 27 2.25 1.35 15.08
C GLY A 27 2.15 0.45 13.85
N ASP A 28 2.25 1.03 12.66
CA ASP A 28 1.74 0.67 11.32
C ASP A 28 1.60 -0.82 10.92
N ASN A 29 2.23 -1.72 11.67
CA ASN A 29 2.24 -3.18 11.56
C ASN A 29 2.86 -3.61 10.23
N ALA A 30 3.90 -2.89 9.81
CA ALA A 30 4.76 -3.31 8.73
C ALA A 30 5.24 -4.74 8.94
N GLY A 31 5.06 -5.58 7.92
CA GLY A 31 5.33 -7.01 7.98
C GLY A 31 4.11 -7.86 8.34
N ALA A 32 2.91 -7.27 8.45
CA ALA A 32 1.67 -8.02 8.59
C ALA A 32 1.41 -8.96 7.40
N SER A 33 1.83 -8.54 6.20
CA SER A 33 1.84 -9.34 4.98
C SER A 33 3.14 -9.08 4.22
N VAL A 34 3.78 -10.13 3.70
CA VAL A 34 5.03 -10.01 2.93
C VAL A 34 5.00 -10.96 1.74
N SER A 35 5.55 -10.49 0.62
CA SER A 35 5.72 -11.29 -0.59
C SER A 35 6.97 -10.84 -1.35
N SER A 36 7.47 -11.69 -2.25
CA SER A 36 8.25 -11.19 -3.38
C SER A 36 7.32 -10.34 -4.25
N ALA A 37 7.87 -9.28 -4.84
CA ALA A 37 7.19 -8.43 -5.81
C ALA A 37 7.58 -8.80 -7.27
N GLY A 38 8.72 -9.47 -7.46
CA GLY A 38 9.35 -9.62 -8.78
C GLY A 38 10.28 -8.45 -9.07
N ASP A 39 10.86 -8.36 -10.27
CA ASP A 39 11.69 -7.22 -10.69
C ASP A 39 10.79 -6.09 -11.20
N VAL A 40 10.32 -5.24 -10.27
CA VAL A 40 9.32 -4.22 -10.59
C VAL A 40 9.94 -2.98 -11.21
N ASN A 41 11.25 -2.77 -11.02
CA ASN A 41 11.96 -1.60 -11.53
C ASN A 41 12.90 -1.91 -12.72
N GLY A 42 13.06 -3.20 -13.07
CA GLY A 42 13.83 -3.70 -14.20
C GLY A 42 15.35 -3.59 -14.01
N ASP A 43 15.82 -3.62 -12.77
CA ASP A 43 17.26 -3.57 -12.46
C ASP A 43 17.93 -4.95 -12.48
N GLY A 44 17.14 -6.01 -12.67
CA GLY A 44 17.57 -7.39 -12.73
C GLY A 44 17.60 -8.11 -11.38
N PHE A 45 17.08 -7.51 -10.31
CA PHE A 45 16.94 -8.11 -8.99
C PHE A 45 15.48 -8.14 -8.55
N ASP A 46 15.01 -9.31 -8.07
CA ASP A 46 13.66 -9.40 -7.51
C ASP A 46 13.52 -8.51 -6.26
N ASP A 47 12.41 -7.79 -6.21
CA ASP A 47 12.01 -6.87 -5.16
C ASP A 47 11.09 -7.54 -4.13
N LEU A 48 10.86 -6.86 -3.01
CA LEU A 48 9.98 -7.28 -1.92
C LEU A 48 8.83 -6.30 -1.74
N ILE A 49 7.66 -6.79 -1.36
CA ILE A 49 6.54 -5.97 -0.91
C ILE A 49 6.15 -6.32 0.52
N VAL A 50 5.94 -5.29 1.35
CA VAL A 50 5.68 -5.38 2.78
C VAL A 50 4.44 -4.56 3.12
N GLY A 51 3.36 -5.21 3.55
CA GLY A 51 2.14 -4.56 3.98
C GLY A 51 2.23 -4.01 5.40
N ALA A 52 1.67 -2.82 5.61
CA ALA A 52 1.53 -2.10 6.87
C ALA A 52 0.08 -1.57 6.97
N PRO A 53 -0.89 -2.43 7.29
CA PRO A 53 -2.32 -2.12 7.16
C PRO A 53 -2.81 -0.97 8.06
N TRP A 54 -2.01 -0.54 9.04
CA TRP A 54 -2.41 0.50 9.98
C TRP A 54 -1.61 1.79 9.81
N GLY A 55 -0.80 1.88 8.74
CA GLY A 55 -0.07 3.09 8.38
C GLY A 55 -1.01 4.27 8.18
N ASP A 56 -0.51 5.45 8.55
CA ASP A 56 -1.27 6.70 8.61
C ASP A 56 -0.77 7.79 7.65
N ASP A 57 0.22 7.48 6.80
CA ASP A 57 0.76 8.38 5.76
C ASP A 57 -0.34 8.92 4.84
N GLY A 58 -1.34 8.08 4.53
CA GLY A 58 -2.50 8.42 3.70
C GLY A 58 -3.69 8.99 4.44
N GLY A 59 -3.59 9.16 5.76
CA GLY A 59 -4.71 9.46 6.65
C GLY A 59 -4.94 8.34 7.66
N SER A 60 -5.76 8.60 8.68
CA SER A 60 -5.92 7.70 9.83
C SER A 60 -6.35 6.29 9.42
N TYR A 61 -5.44 5.33 9.60
CA TYR A 61 -5.63 3.92 9.25
C TYR A 61 -5.98 3.68 7.76
N ALA A 62 -5.54 4.56 6.85
CA ALA A 62 -5.61 4.32 5.41
C ALA A 62 -4.88 3.02 5.04
N GLY A 63 -3.84 2.68 5.81
CA GLY A 63 -2.93 1.59 5.56
C GLY A 63 -1.98 1.93 4.41
N GLU A 64 -0.96 1.11 4.24
CA GLU A 64 0.04 1.27 3.21
C GLU A 64 0.78 -0.03 2.93
N ALA A 65 1.55 -0.04 1.86
CA ALA A 65 2.55 -1.07 1.59
C ALA A 65 3.86 -0.43 1.16
N TYR A 66 4.96 -1.11 1.41
CA TYR A 66 6.29 -0.69 1.05
C TYR A 66 6.87 -1.66 0.05
N VAL A 67 7.38 -1.14 -1.06
CA VAL A 67 8.19 -1.91 -1.99
C VAL A 67 9.65 -1.62 -1.67
N VAL A 68 10.41 -2.67 -1.42
CA VAL A 68 11.85 -2.61 -1.13
C VAL A 68 12.59 -3.24 -2.29
N PHE A 69 13.43 -2.44 -2.94
CA PHE A 69 14.16 -2.88 -4.11
C PHE A 69 15.25 -3.90 -3.77
N GLY A 70 15.39 -4.91 -4.63
CA GLY A 70 16.50 -5.83 -4.67
C GLY A 70 17.83 -5.10 -4.90
N SER A 71 18.95 -5.72 -4.50
CA SER A 71 20.26 -5.13 -4.78
C SER A 71 21.39 -6.16 -4.77
N GLY A 72 22.27 -6.05 -5.76
CA GLY A 72 23.56 -6.73 -5.78
C GLY A 72 24.63 -6.11 -4.87
N THR A 73 24.39 -4.91 -4.32
CA THR A 73 25.37 -4.18 -3.49
C THR A 73 25.10 -4.23 -1.99
N GLY A 74 24.04 -4.95 -1.57
CA GLY A 74 23.62 -5.09 -0.19
C GLY A 74 22.42 -4.21 0.17
N PHE A 75 21.95 -4.36 1.40
CA PHE A 75 20.70 -3.78 1.87
C PHE A 75 20.91 -2.97 3.16
N GLY A 76 20.16 -1.88 3.30
CA GLY A 76 20.08 -1.10 4.53
C GLY A 76 21.37 -0.40 4.96
N THR A 77 21.33 0.15 6.17
CA THR A 77 22.47 0.77 6.86
C THR A 77 22.83 -0.05 8.10
N LEU A 78 24.13 -0.13 8.40
CA LEU A 78 24.59 -0.84 9.60
C LEU A 78 24.19 -0.04 10.84
N ASP A 79 23.29 -0.60 11.65
CA ASP A 79 23.01 -0.11 12.99
C ASP A 79 24.19 -0.42 13.91
N PRO A 80 24.93 0.59 14.41
CA PRO A 80 26.10 0.37 15.27
C PRO A 80 25.73 -0.16 16.66
N ALA A 81 24.49 0.01 17.11
CA ALA A 81 24.04 -0.47 18.41
C ALA A 81 23.79 -1.98 18.40
N THR A 82 23.24 -2.50 17.31
CA THR A 82 22.91 -3.93 17.18
C THR A 82 23.87 -4.72 16.28
N GLY A 83 24.66 -4.03 15.44
CA GLY A 83 25.53 -4.63 14.43
C GLY A 83 24.79 -5.22 13.23
N ARG A 84 23.53 -4.83 13.01
CA ARG A 84 22.64 -5.39 11.97
C ARG A 84 22.48 -4.41 10.81
N GLN A 85 22.28 -4.93 9.61
CA GLN A 85 21.83 -4.11 8.48
C GLN A 85 20.34 -3.84 8.60
N VAL A 86 19.92 -2.58 8.50
CA VAL A 86 18.52 -2.17 8.67
C VAL A 86 18.09 -1.28 7.51
N ILE A 87 16.99 -1.66 6.85
CA ILE A 87 16.19 -0.76 6.02
C ILE A 87 15.10 -0.21 6.93
N ASP A 88 15.07 1.10 7.11
CA ASP A 88 14.10 1.79 7.95
C ASP A 88 13.02 2.39 7.05
N LEU A 89 11.79 1.90 7.19
CA LEU A 89 10.65 2.30 6.34
C LEU A 89 10.21 3.76 6.60
N ALA A 90 10.49 4.30 7.80
CA ALA A 90 10.27 5.71 8.12
C ALA A 90 11.13 6.66 7.28
N THR A 91 12.26 6.18 6.78
CA THR A 91 13.23 6.97 6.02
C THR A 91 13.64 6.29 4.72
N LEU A 92 12.73 5.49 4.14
CA LEU A 92 12.99 4.71 2.93
C LEU A 92 13.42 5.61 1.78
N ALA A 93 14.69 5.54 1.40
CA ALA A 93 15.21 6.37 0.33
C ALA A 93 14.64 5.92 -1.03
N PRO A 94 14.45 6.83 -2.02
CA PRO A 94 13.95 6.46 -3.35
C PRO A 94 14.80 5.41 -4.09
N SER A 95 16.09 5.28 -3.75
CA SER A 95 16.96 4.24 -4.30
C SER A 95 16.80 2.88 -3.63
N GLN A 96 16.08 2.81 -2.50
CA GLN A 96 15.84 1.59 -1.74
C GLN A 96 14.42 1.06 -1.94
N GLY A 97 13.51 1.89 -2.46
CA GLY A 97 12.11 1.52 -2.60
C GLY A 97 11.18 2.71 -2.69
N PHE A 98 9.88 2.42 -2.55
CA PHE A 98 8.82 3.41 -2.53
C PHE A 98 7.64 2.93 -1.67
N ILE A 99 6.74 3.84 -1.35
CA ILE A 99 5.52 3.60 -0.58
C ILE A 99 4.33 3.56 -1.52
N ILE A 100 3.47 2.57 -1.34
CA ILE A 100 2.11 2.51 -1.86
C ILE A 100 1.21 2.98 -0.73
N GLN A 101 0.84 4.25 -0.78
CA GLN A 101 0.07 4.90 0.27
C GLN A 101 -1.42 4.65 0.02
N GLY A 102 -2.13 4.14 1.04
CA GLY A 102 -3.57 3.93 0.98
C GLY A 102 -4.34 5.25 0.90
N ASP A 103 -5.59 5.14 0.47
CA ASP A 103 -6.55 6.23 0.49
C ASP A 103 -7.30 6.22 1.83
N ASP A 104 -7.59 7.37 2.42
CA ASP A 104 -8.46 7.48 3.60
C ASP A 104 -9.93 7.76 3.22
N GLY A 105 -10.23 7.85 1.91
CA GLY A 105 -11.55 8.12 1.37
C GLY A 105 -12.12 9.49 1.79
N GLY A 106 -11.28 10.37 2.35
CA GLY A 106 -11.68 11.63 2.98
C GLY A 106 -12.58 11.47 4.21
N GLU A 107 -12.66 10.26 4.80
CA GLU A 107 -13.48 10.00 5.98
C GLU A 107 -12.84 10.65 7.21
N ARG A 108 -13.33 11.85 7.56
CA ARG A 108 -12.81 12.65 8.68
C ARG A 108 -12.94 12.01 10.06
N GLU A 109 -13.66 10.91 10.19
CA GLU A 109 -13.82 10.17 11.44
C GLU A 109 -14.14 8.71 11.10
N PRO A 110 -13.60 7.72 11.84
CA PRO A 110 -14.04 6.34 11.73
C PRO A 110 -15.52 6.26 12.13
N GLN A 111 -16.42 6.36 11.14
CA GLN A 111 -17.84 6.18 11.41
C GLN A 111 -18.01 4.74 11.89
N PHE A 112 -18.38 4.59 13.16
CA PHE A 112 -18.58 3.31 13.86
C PHE A 112 -17.32 2.57 14.33
N GLY A 113 -16.15 3.23 14.40
CA GLY A 113 -14.94 2.63 14.99
C GLY A 113 -14.31 1.54 14.13
N PHE A 114 -14.60 1.54 12.82
CA PHE A 114 -13.86 0.75 11.85
C PHE A 114 -12.61 1.53 11.43
N PRO A 115 -11.46 0.85 11.30
CA PRO A 115 -10.28 1.49 10.71
C PRO A 115 -10.55 1.84 9.25
N GLY A 116 -9.74 2.72 8.67
CA GLY A 116 -9.77 3.08 7.25
C GLY A 116 -9.57 1.87 6.34
N GLU A 117 -9.20 2.10 5.08
CA GLU A 117 -9.29 1.06 4.05
C GLU A 117 -8.41 -0.19 4.29
N LEU A 118 -7.42 -0.07 5.20
CA LEU A 118 -6.41 -1.08 5.53
C LEU A 118 -5.62 -1.55 4.31
N THR A 119 -5.20 -0.60 3.47
CA THR A 119 -4.31 -0.88 2.34
C THR A 119 -3.09 -1.64 2.82
N GLY A 120 -2.71 -2.70 2.11
CA GLY A 120 -1.58 -3.55 2.49
C GLY A 120 -1.91 -4.61 3.53
N LEU A 121 -3.18 -4.85 3.86
CA LEU A 121 -3.56 -6.02 4.69
C LEU A 121 -3.15 -7.34 4.02
N SER A 122 -3.19 -7.39 2.68
CA SER A 122 -2.62 -8.47 1.88
C SER A 122 -1.80 -7.90 0.73
N VAL A 123 -0.64 -8.50 0.46
CA VAL A 123 0.22 -8.15 -0.67
C VAL A 123 0.65 -9.40 -1.42
N SER A 124 0.84 -9.27 -2.74
CA SER A 124 1.36 -10.35 -3.60
C SER A 124 2.00 -9.79 -4.86
N SER A 125 2.83 -10.59 -5.53
CA SER A 125 3.23 -10.33 -6.92
C SER A 125 2.11 -10.76 -7.88
N ALA A 126 1.94 -10.03 -8.98
CA ALA A 126 1.12 -10.41 -10.12
C ALA A 126 1.94 -10.99 -11.28
N GLY A 127 3.28 -10.80 -11.27
CA GLY A 127 4.12 -10.90 -12.46
C GLY A 127 3.81 -9.80 -13.48
N ASP A 128 4.44 -9.81 -14.64
CA ASP A 128 4.16 -8.87 -15.74
C ASP A 128 2.80 -9.15 -16.42
N ILE A 129 1.72 -8.53 -15.94
CA ILE A 129 0.37 -8.72 -16.47
C ILE A 129 0.03 -7.75 -17.60
N ASN A 130 0.77 -6.65 -17.73
CA ASN A 130 0.54 -5.65 -18.78
C ASN A 130 1.46 -5.86 -20.01
N GLY A 131 2.47 -6.73 -19.90
CA GLY A 131 3.40 -7.10 -20.95
C GLY A 131 4.51 -6.07 -21.22
N ASP A 132 4.81 -5.19 -20.26
CA ASP A 132 5.81 -4.13 -20.41
C ASP A 132 7.23 -4.54 -19.99
N GLY A 133 7.37 -5.75 -19.45
CA GLY A 133 8.64 -6.34 -19.04
C GLY A 133 9.05 -6.02 -17.60
N PHE A 134 8.19 -5.39 -16.80
CA PHE A 134 8.37 -5.20 -15.37
C PHE A 134 7.33 -6.05 -14.61
N ASP A 135 7.72 -6.65 -13.49
CA ASP A 135 6.74 -7.40 -12.69
C ASP A 135 5.76 -6.45 -11.99
N ASP A 136 4.49 -6.84 -11.95
CA ASP A 136 3.41 -6.08 -11.32
C ASP A 136 3.07 -6.61 -9.92
N MET A 137 2.31 -5.83 -9.16
CA MET A 137 1.99 -6.09 -7.76
C MET A 137 0.49 -6.01 -7.49
N ILE A 138 0.04 -6.72 -6.45
CA ILE A 138 -1.34 -6.70 -5.96
C ILE A 138 -1.33 -6.27 -4.49
N VAL A 139 -2.16 -5.30 -4.15
CA VAL A 139 -2.32 -4.77 -2.79
C VAL A 139 -3.81 -4.77 -2.43
N GLY A 140 -4.18 -5.53 -1.41
CA GLY A 140 -5.54 -5.59 -0.90
C GLY A 140 -5.82 -4.49 0.13
N ALA A 141 -6.99 -3.88 0.01
CA ALA A 141 -7.58 -2.95 0.95
C ALA A 141 -9.04 -3.38 1.19
N PRO A 142 -9.28 -4.35 2.09
CA PRO A 142 -10.57 -5.01 2.23
C PRO A 142 -11.68 -4.09 2.73
N PHE A 143 -11.33 -2.92 3.25
CA PHE A 143 -12.28 -1.89 3.65
C PHE A 143 -12.26 -0.67 2.73
N GLY A 144 -11.60 -0.76 1.57
CA GLY A 144 -11.57 0.35 0.64
C GLY A 144 -12.90 0.60 -0.06
N ASP A 145 -13.17 1.88 -0.33
CA ASP A 145 -14.32 2.39 -1.05
C ASP A 145 -13.86 3.43 -2.09
N ILE A 146 -14.21 3.21 -3.36
CA ILE A 146 -13.90 4.15 -4.45
C ILE A 146 -14.88 5.33 -4.56
N TYR A 147 -15.89 5.36 -3.69
CA TYR A 147 -16.88 6.42 -3.61
C TYR A 147 -16.51 7.38 -2.48
N ASP A 148 -15.60 8.33 -2.76
CA ASP A 148 -15.35 9.56 -1.96
C ASP A 148 -16.57 10.50 -1.90
N ARG A 149 -17.78 9.94 -1.84
CA ARG A 149 -19.02 10.68 -1.66
C ARG A 149 -19.37 10.61 -0.19
N PRO A 150 -20.00 11.66 0.36
CA PRO A 150 -20.72 11.49 1.63
C PRO A 150 -21.63 10.27 1.46
N LYS A 151 -21.52 9.27 2.34
CA LYS A 151 -22.44 8.13 2.39
C LYS A 151 -23.87 8.70 2.49
N PHE A 152 -24.56 8.75 1.36
CA PHE A 152 -25.95 9.17 1.25
C PHE A 152 -26.74 7.88 1.21
N ASP A 153 -27.64 7.69 2.17
CA ASP A 153 -28.69 6.67 2.13
C ASP A 153 -29.49 6.85 0.82
N VAL A 154 -29.08 6.15 -0.25
CA VAL A 154 -29.57 6.42 -1.62
C VAL A 154 -30.98 5.88 -1.86
N ASP A 155 -31.41 4.90 -1.07
CA ASP A 155 -32.75 4.32 -1.11
C ASP A 155 -33.63 4.71 0.08
N ASN A 156 -33.09 5.49 1.01
CA ASN A 156 -33.78 6.09 2.15
C ASN A 156 -34.49 5.03 3.00
N ASP A 157 -33.87 3.87 3.16
CA ASP A 157 -34.37 2.74 3.93
C ASP A 157 -33.88 2.76 5.40
N GLY A 158 -32.98 3.69 5.70
CA GLY A 158 -32.46 3.94 7.04
C GLY A 158 -31.23 3.13 7.40
N ASP A 159 -30.67 2.34 6.48
CA ASP A 159 -29.29 1.88 6.56
C ASP A 159 -28.35 2.74 5.68
N LEU A 160 -27.11 2.92 6.15
CA LEU A 160 -26.10 3.57 5.34
C LEU A 160 -25.57 2.49 4.40
N ASP A 161 -25.92 2.56 3.12
CA ASP A 161 -25.51 1.65 2.05
C ASP A 161 -24.01 1.75 1.69
N GLY A 162 -23.19 2.32 2.58
CA GLY A 162 -21.74 2.33 2.54
C GLY A 162 -21.16 0.94 2.85
N PHE A 163 -21.45 -0.03 1.99
CA PHE A 163 -20.78 -1.32 2.06
C PHE A 163 -19.33 -1.13 1.61
N TYR A 164 -18.42 -1.35 2.53
CA TYR A 164 -17.02 -1.65 2.24
C TYR A 164 -16.96 -2.88 1.35
N ALA A 165 -17.08 -2.66 0.04
CA ALA A 165 -16.96 -3.71 -0.96
C ALA A 165 -15.55 -4.31 -0.92
N GLY A 166 -14.60 -3.54 -0.40
CA GLY A 166 -13.18 -3.81 -0.46
C GLY A 166 -12.67 -3.55 -1.86
N VAL A 167 -11.43 -3.11 -1.93
CA VAL A 167 -10.73 -2.93 -3.19
C VAL A 167 -9.45 -3.73 -3.20
N THR A 168 -8.97 -3.98 -4.40
CA THR A 168 -7.65 -4.55 -4.65
C THR A 168 -7.00 -3.70 -5.72
N TYR A 169 -5.89 -3.07 -5.36
CA TYR A 169 -5.05 -2.33 -6.28
C TYR A 169 -4.16 -3.31 -7.01
N VAL A 170 -4.13 -3.20 -8.33
CA VAL A 170 -3.10 -3.81 -9.16
C VAL A 170 -2.19 -2.69 -9.60
N VAL A 171 -0.93 -2.72 -9.15
CA VAL A 171 0.07 -1.69 -9.36
C VAL A 171 1.07 -2.20 -10.38
N PHE A 172 1.29 -1.45 -11.45
CA PHE A 172 2.22 -1.84 -12.50
C PHE A 172 3.67 -1.57 -12.10
N GLY A 173 4.57 -2.45 -12.53
CA GLY A 173 6.01 -2.22 -12.55
C GLY A 173 6.38 -1.03 -13.45
N SER A 174 7.56 -0.44 -13.24
CA SER A 174 8.01 0.72 -14.00
C SER A 174 9.51 0.93 -13.94
N GLY A 175 10.16 0.95 -15.10
CA GLY A 175 11.54 1.41 -15.25
C GLY A 175 11.72 2.94 -15.23
N THR A 176 10.64 3.71 -15.11
CA THR A 176 10.69 5.19 -15.03
C THR A 176 10.46 5.74 -13.63
N GLY A 177 10.25 4.85 -12.65
CA GLY A 177 9.94 5.19 -11.27
C GLY A 177 8.45 5.10 -10.94
N PHE A 178 8.13 5.35 -9.67
CA PHE A 178 6.81 5.14 -9.08
C PHE A 178 6.35 6.40 -8.36
N GLY A 179 5.15 6.92 -8.62
CA GLY A 179 4.57 8.02 -7.85
C GLY A 179 5.39 9.32 -7.84
N ALA A 180 5.23 10.14 -6.80
CA ALA A 180 5.90 11.43 -6.61
C ALA A 180 6.80 11.45 -5.36
N LEU A 181 7.84 12.27 -5.38
CA LEU A 181 8.69 12.48 -4.20
C LEU A 181 7.96 13.37 -3.19
N ASP A 182 7.74 12.87 -1.98
CA ASP A 182 7.23 13.70 -0.90
C ASP A 182 8.33 14.68 -0.43
N PRO A 183 8.12 16.00 -0.53
CA PRO A 183 9.12 16.98 -0.12
C PRO A 183 9.36 17.01 1.41
N THR A 184 8.48 16.42 2.22
CA THR A 184 8.59 16.42 3.69
C THR A 184 9.45 15.26 4.16
N THR A 185 9.13 14.04 3.74
CA THR A 185 9.83 12.83 4.15
C THR A 185 11.00 12.48 3.23
N GLY A 186 10.99 12.98 1.98
CA GLY A 186 11.94 12.58 0.95
C GLY A 186 11.70 11.17 0.40
N ARG A 187 10.58 10.54 0.78
CA ARG A 187 10.18 9.20 0.31
C ARG A 187 9.50 9.30 -1.05
N GLN A 188 9.63 8.25 -1.84
CA GLN A 188 8.90 8.11 -3.09
C GLN A 188 7.52 7.52 -2.78
N VAL A 189 6.44 8.20 -3.15
CA VAL A 189 5.06 7.86 -2.75
C VAL A 189 4.18 7.70 -3.98
N LEU A 190 3.63 6.49 -4.14
CA LEU A 190 2.54 6.19 -5.05
C LEU A 190 1.23 6.22 -4.27
N ASP A 191 0.44 7.26 -4.49
CA ASP A 191 -0.81 7.52 -3.79
C ASP A 191 -1.99 6.82 -4.49
N MET A 192 -2.66 5.92 -3.77
CA MET A 192 -3.79 5.16 -4.30
C MET A 192 -5.04 6.03 -4.56
N ALA A 193 -5.18 7.16 -3.88
CA ALA A 193 -6.28 8.11 -4.12
C ALA A 193 -6.19 8.76 -5.51
N THR A 194 -4.97 8.84 -6.07
CA THR A 194 -4.68 9.50 -7.34
C THR A 194 -4.05 8.60 -8.39
N LEU A 195 -4.20 7.27 -8.24
CA LEU A 195 -3.62 6.27 -9.14
C LEU A 195 -3.97 6.52 -10.62
N GLU A 196 -2.94 6.72 -11.44
CA GLU A 196 -3.08 6.97 -12.87
C GLU A 196 -3.21 5.65 -13.67
N ALA A 197 -3.81 5.72 -14.87
CA ALA A 197 -4.09 4.53 -15.68
C ALA A 197 -2.84 3.78 -16.19
N ASN A 198 -1.69 4.45 -16.22
CA ASN A 198 -0.38 3.87 -16.53
C ASN A 198 0.33 3.32 -15.29
N GLN A 199 -0.18 3.57 -14.09
CA GLN A 199 0.40 3.09 -12.83
C GLN A 199 -0.34 1.86 -12.29
N GLY A 200 -1.55 1.59 -12.76
CA GLY A 200 -2.32 0.44 -12.33
C GLY A 200 -3.82 0.57 -12.57
N PHE A 201 -4.58 -0.29 -11.88
CA PHE A 201 -6.04 -0.23 -11.84
C PHE A 201 -6.58 -0.82 -10.53
N ILE A 202 -7.85 -0.56 -10.27
CA ILE A 202 -8.55 -0.98 -9.06
C ILE A 202 -9.57 -2.05 -9.41
N LEU A 203 -9.53 -3.19 -8.71
CA LEU A 203 -10.59 -4.18 -8.67
C LEU A 203 -11.46 -3.90 -7.46
N ILE A 204 -12.77 -3.82 -7.67
CA ILE A 204 -13.72 -3.41 -6.63
C ILE A 204 -14.62 -4.61 -6.34
N GLY A 205 -14.83 -4.91 -5.06
CA GLY A 205 -15.82 -5.90 -4.66
C GLY A 205 -17.24 -5.50 -5.07
N ASP A 206 -18.19 -6.40 -4.90
CA ASP A 206 -19.60 -6.08 -5.14
C ASP A 206 -20.22 -5.54 -3.83
N PRO A 207 -20.59 -4.24 -3.76
CA PRO A 207 -21.28 -3.71 -2.59
C PRO A 207 -22.72 -4.22 -2.49
N THR A 208 -23.29 -4.76 -3.57
CA THR A 208 -24.69 -5.22 -3.61
C THR A 208 -24.77 -6.70 -3.24
N GLY A 209 -25.23 -7.00 -2.02
CA GLY A 209 -25.44 -8.38 -1.59
C GLY A 209 -26.33 -9.15 -2.58
N ALA A 210 -25.76 -10.16 -3.27
CA ALA A 210 -26.42 -11.23 -4.01
C ALA A 210 -27.90 -10.98 -4.39
N GLY A 211 -28.18 -10.11 -5.37
CA GLY A 211 -29.58 -9.86 -5.75
C GLY A 211 -29.87 -9.00 -6.98
N SER A 212 -28.98 -8.11 -7.42
CA SER A 212 -29.24 -7.20 -8.55
C SER A 212 -28.43 -7.58 -9.78
N ALA A 213 -29.08 -8.26 -10.71
CA ALA A 213 -28.57 -8.49 -12.06
C ALA A 213 -28.29 -7.15 -12.77
N GLY A 214 -27.02 -6.77 -12.91
CA GLY A 214 -26.63 -5.55 -13.62
C GLY A 214 -25.15 -5.22 -13.54
N ALA A 215 -24.27 -6.21 -13.73
CA ALA A 215 -22.82 -6.01 -13.74
C ALA A 215 -22.38 -4.95 -14.78
N GLY A 216 -21.83 -3.83 -14.29
CA GLY A 216 -21.06 -2.89 -15.07
C GLY A 216 -19.68 -2.73 -14.45
N ILE A 217 -18.67 -3.34 -15.05
CA ILE A 217 -17.26 -3.19 -14.68
C ILE A 217 -16.88 -1.75 -15.04
N GLY A 218 -16.95 -0.84 -14.06
CA GLY A 218 -16.65 0.57 -14.22
C GLY A 218 -15.15 0.81 -14.12
N GLY A 219 -14.38 0.51 -15.17
CA GLY A 219 -13.00 0.99 -15.25
C GLY A 219 -12.96 2.52 -15.26
N ARG A 220 -12.33 3.13 -14.26
CA ARG A 220 -11.96 4.56 -14.33
C ARG A 220 -10.84 4.71 -15.37
N ALA A 221 -11.22 4.97 -16.62
CA ALA A 221 -10.31 5.62 -17.55
C ALA A 221 -10.17 7.09 -17.13
N GLY A 222 -8.93 7.55 -16.95
CA GLY A 222 -8.57 8.85 -16.39
C GLY A 222 -9.39 10.01 -16.95
N ARG A 223 -9.84 10.89 -16.03
CA ARG A 223 -10.50 12.14 -16.40
C ARG A 223 -9.43 13.19 -16.68
N SER A 224 -9.08 13.32 -17.96
CA SER A 224 -8.30 14.47 -18.45
C SER A 224 -9.11 15.76 -18.25
N VAL A 225 -8.53 16.75 -17.58
CA VAL A 225 -8.83 18.18 -17.75
C VAL A 225 -7.53 18.96 -17.87
#